data_AF-A0A5B9M7Z8-F1
#
_entry.id   AF-A0A5B9M7Z8-F1
#
_cell.length_a   1.000
_cell.length_b   1.000
_cell.length_c   1.000
_cell.angle_alpha   90.00
_cell.angle_beta   90.00
_cell.angle_gamma   90.00
#
_symmetry.space_group_name_H-M   'P 1'
#
loop_
_entity.id
_entity.type
_entity.pdbx_description
1 polymer ?
#
loop_
_entity_poly.entity_id
_entity_poly.type
_entity_poly.pdbx_seq_one_letter_code
_entity_poly.pdbx_strand_id
1 'polypeptide(L)'
;MKFRLRTLLALVTLCGLVAALGLRVALRNERLRQHRLSFEAMDDQVAGLDAPLRRHLLQIPAVLAELQAANPIDPPMAVSHSISGSSQRYGRYQFDHQFHYDWQLADGSRSEGITIAIAALIHEVPGEKHVVRLTYVPNELNSEIARWVAAIFSRNKHIQIRHVTDQTNTAAELHSRSRVSGHLR
;
A
#
# COMPACT_ATOMS: atom_id res chain seq x y z
N MET A 1 17.34 -56.28 -31.15
CA MET A 1 17.22 -55.70 -29.79
C MET A 1 17.40 -54.18 -29.70
N LYS A 2 18.13 -53.51 -30.62
CA LYS A 2 18.41 -52.05 -30.55
C LYS A 2 17.17 -51.12 -30.65
N PHE A 3 16.10 -51.56 -31.31
CA PHE A 3 14.88 -50.75 -31.50
C PHE A 3 14.10 -50.50 -30.20
N ARG A 4 14.02 -51.52 -29.32
CA ARG A 4 13.28 -51.44 -28.05
C ARG A 4 13.96 -50.53 -27.03
N LEU A 5 15.29 -50.44 -27.05
CA LEU A 5 16.05 -49.56 -26.14
C LEU A 5 15.89 -48.09 -26.53
N ARG A 6 15.88 -47.78 -27.83
CA ARG A 6 15.73 -46.41 -28.34
C ARG A 6 14.35 -45.83 -28.06
N THR A 7 13.28 -46.61 -28.21
CA THR A 7 11.92 -46.17 -27.87
C THR A 7 11.72 -45.98 -26.37
N LEU A 8 12.34 -46.82 -25.54
CA LEU A 8 12.31 -46.67 -24.08
C LEU A 8 13.03 -45.40 -23.62
N LEU A 9 14.19 -45.11 -24.22
CA LEU A 9 14.94 -43.88 -23.95
C LEU A 9 14.12 -42.63 -24.33
N ALA A 10 13.51 -42.64 -25.51
CA ALA A 10 12.67 -41.55 -26.00
C ALA A 10 11.48 -41.27 -25.08
N LEU A 11 10.82 -42.33 -24.58
CA LEU A 11 9.69 -42.21 -23.66
C LEU A 11 10.11 -41.63 -22.31
N VAL A 12 11.26 -42.07 -21.76
CA VAL A 12 11.80 -41.54 -20.51
C VAL A 12 12.18 -40.07 -20.65
N THR A 13 12.81 -39.67 -21.77
CA THR A 13 13.11 -38.25 -22.03
C THR A 13 11.84 -37.40 -22.17
N LEU A 14 10.79 -37.93 -22.81
CA LEU A 14 9.51 -37.24 -22.92
C LEU A 14 8.85 -37.06 -21.55
N CYS A 15 8.80 -38.12 -20.73
CA CYS A 15 8.28 -38.04 -19.37
C CYS A 15 9.08 -37.07 -18.50
N GLY A 16 10.41 -37.08 -18.60
CA GLY A 16 11.27 -36.13 -17.88
C GLY A 16 11.01 -34.68 -18.30
N LEU A 17 10.80 -34.43 -19.59
CA LEU A 17 10.45 -33.10 -20.11
C LEU A 17 9.08 -32.64 -19.59
N VAL A 18 8.08 -33.51 -19.62
CA VAL A 18 6.73 -33.23 -19.11
C VAL A 18 6.76 -32.94 -17.62
N ALA A 19 7.48 -33.74 -16.83
CA ALA A 19 7.64 -33.52 -15.40
C ALA A 19 8.35 -32.19 -15.09
N ALA A 20 9.42 -31.85 -15.84
CA ALA A 20 10.13 -30.59 -15.68
C ALA A 20 9.25 -29.37 -16.03
N LEU A 21 8.43 -29.47 -17.08
CA LEU A 21 7.46 -28.43 -17.44
C LEU A 21 6.38 -28.28 -16.36
N GLY A 22 5.82 -29.40 -15.88
CA GLY A 22 4.85 -29.42 -14.80
C GLY A 22 5.38 -28.75 -13.53
N LEU A 23 6.62 -29.07 -13.13
CA LEU A 23 7.27 -28.46 -11.97
C LEU A 23 7.48 -26.95 -12.15
N ARG A 24 7.91 -26.50 -13.35
CA ARG A 24 8.06 -25.06 -13.63
C ARG A 24 6.74 -24.30 -13.54
N VAL A 25 5.65 -24.90 -14.04
CA VAL A 25 4.30 -24.31 -13.95
C VAL A 25 3.83 -24.25 -12.49
N ALA A 26 4.00 -25.34 -11.74
CA ALA A 26 3.64 -25.38 -10.32
C ALA A 26 4.38 -24.31 -9.50
N LEU A 27 5.71 -24.19 -9.69
CA LEU A 27 6.51 -23.15 -9.03
C LEU A 27 6.09 -21.74 -9.42
N ARG A 28 5.73 -21.51 -10.68
CA ARG A 28 5.22 -20.20 -11.13
C ARG A 28 3.89 -19.86 -10.46
N ASN A 29 2.96 -20.82 -10.38
CA ASN A 29 1.65 -20.61 -9.76
C ASN A 29 1.76 -20.36 -8.26
N GLU A 30 2.65 -21.09 -7.57
CA GLU A 30 2.86 -20.88 -6.14
C GLU A 30 3.47 -19.49 -5.86
N ARG A 31 4.43 -19.02 -6.68
CA ARG A 31 4.97 -17.65 -6.55
C ARG A 31 3.89 -16.59 -6.79
N LEU A 32 3.04 -16.77 -7.79
CA LEU A 32 1.90 -15.88 -8.04
C LEU A 32 0.95 -15.84 -6.84
N ARG A 33 0.65 -17.00 -6.24
CA ARG A 33 -0.19 -17.10 -5.05
C ARG A 33 0.44 -16.39 -3.86
N GLN A 34 1.72 -16.65 -3.58
CA GLN A 34 2.45 -16.02 -2.47
C GLN A 34 2.49 -14.50 -2.61
N HIS A 35 2.67 -14.00 -3.84
CA HIS A 35 2.64 -12.58 -4.11
C HIS A 35 1.26 -11.96 -3.90
N ARG A 36 0.18 -12.64 -4.33
CA ARG A 36 -1.17 -12.16 -4.03
C ARG A 36 -1.43 -12.10 -2.52
N LEU A 37 -1.05 -13.13 -1.79
CA LEU A 37 -1.19 -13.17 -0.33
C LEU A 37 -0.36 -12.08 0.35
N SER A 38 0.84 -11.77 -0.15
CA SER A 38 1.64 -10.67 0.42
C SER A 38 1.04 -9.30 0.14
N PHE A 39 0.37 -9.12 -1.01
CA PHE A 39 -0.44 -7.92 -1.29
C PHE A 39 -1.63 -7.79 -0.34
N GLU A 40 -2.43 -8.85 -0.20
CA GLU A 40 -3.59 -8.88 0.69
C GLU A 40 -3.17 -8.57 2.15
N ALA A 41 -2.07 -9.17 2.61
CA ALA A 41 -1.53 -8.90 3.95
C ALA A 41 -1.05 -7.44 4.13
N MET A 42 -0.48 -6.83 3.09
CA MET A 42 -0.10 -5.41 3.12
C MET A 42 -1.32 -4.49 3.11
N ASP A 43 -2.34 -4.84 2.33
CA ASP A 43 -3.61 -4.13 2.25
C ASP A 43 -4.29 -4.09 3.63
N ASP A 44 -4.37 -5.26 4.29
CA ASP A 44 -4.87 -5.39 5.66
C ASP A 44 -4.04 -4.57 6.66
N GLN A 45 -2.71 -4.59 6.52
CA GLN A 45 -1.81 -3.81 7.37
C GLN A 45 -2.05 -2.31 7.21
N VAL A 46 -2.24 -1.82 5.98
CA VAL A 46 -2.56 -0.41 5.72
C VAL A 46 -3.92 -0.11 6.31
N ALA A 47 -4.98 -0.86 5.96
CA ALA A 47 -6.33 -0.65 6.49
C ALA A 47 -6.38 -0.56 8.03
N GLY A 48 -5.54 -1.34 8.72
CA GLY A 48 -5.43 -1.33 10.18
C GLY A 48 -4.68 -0.14 10.81
N LEU A 49 -4.24 0.86 10.04
CA LEU A 49 -3.43 1.98 10.55
C LEU A 49 -4.21 3.01 11.37
N ASP A 50 -5.55 3.02 11.41
CA ASP A 50 -6.34 4.04 12.12
C ASP A 50 -5.95 4.20 13.60
N ALA A 51 -5.99 3.10 14.36
CA ALA A 51 -5.70 3.13 15.80
C ALA A 51 -4.21 3.39 16.10
N PRO A 52 -3.24 2.83 15.36
CA PRO A 52 -1.84 3.23 15.44
C PRO A 52 -1.60 4.71 15.09
N LEU A 53 -2.23 5.23 14.02
CA LEU A 53 -2.08 6.60 13.57
C LEU A 53 -2.63 7.57 14.61
N ARG A 54 -3.83 7.31 15.14
CA ARG A 54 -4.40 8.09 16.25
C ARG A 54 -3.46 8.14 17.45
N ARG A 55 -2.91 6.98 17.86
CA ARG A 55 -1.95 6.92 18.97
C ARG A 55 -0.69 7.73 18.69
N HIS A 56 -0.17 7.68 17.46
CA HIS A 56 1.03 8.42 17.08
C HIS A 56 0.76 9.94 17.01
N LEU A 57 -0.37 10.36 16.44
CA LEU A 57 -0.78 11.77 16.40
C LEU A 57 -0.86 12.38 17.81
N LEU A 58 -1.39 11.63 18.79
CA LEU A 58 -1.45 12.07 20.20
C LEU A 58 -0.07 12.16 20.89
N GLN A 59 0.97 11.58 20.30
CA GLN A 59 2.36 11.70 20.79
C GLN A 59 3.08 12.92 20.22
N ILE A 60 2.55 13.55 19.17
CA ILE A 60 3.14 14.73 18.55
C ILE A 60 2.79 15.96 19.42
N PRO A 61 3.77 16.67 20.00
CA PRO A 61 3.50 17.75 20.94
C PRO A 61 2.64 18.87 20.37
N ALA A 62 2.86 19.24 19.10
CA ALA A 62 2.07 20.27 18.42
C ALA A 62 0.58 19.90 18.36
N VAL A 63 0.29 18.65 17.98
CA VAL A 63 -1.08 18.13 17.91
C VAL A 63 -1.71 18.05 19.30
N LEU A 64 -0.97 17.56 20.30
CA LEU A 64 -1.48 17.48 21.67
C LEU A 64 -1.79 18.88 22.25
N ALA A 65 -0.93 19.87 21.97
CA ALA A 65 -1.14 21.25 22.42
C ALA A 65 -2.41 21.87 21.80
N GLU A 66 -2.62 21.69 20.49
CA GLU A 66 -3.84 22.16 19.80
C GLU A 66 -5.11 21.50 20.36
N LEU A 67 -5.04 20.19 20.57
CA LEU A 67 -6.11 19.40 21.15
C LEU A 67 -6.47 19.83 22.58
N GLN A 68 -5.47 20.05 23.44
CA GLN A 68 -5.66 20.51 24.82
C GLN A 68 -6.16 21.96 24.89
N ALA A 69 -5.72 22.82 23.95
CA ALA A 69 -6.21 24.19 23.85
C ALA A 69 -7.70 24.25 23.49
N ALA A 70 -8.17 23.33 22.65
CA ALA A 70 -9.56 23.25 22.23
C ALA A 70 -10.46 22.54 23.26
N ASN A 71 -10.00 21.45 23.89
CA ASN A 71 -10.70 20.79 24.99
C ASN A 71 -9.71 20.14 25.98
N PRO A 72 -9.52 20.70 27.18
CA PRO A 72 -8.53 20.22 28.14
C PRO A 72 -8.92 18.94 28.89
N ILE A 73 -10.18 18.49 28.81
CA ILE A 73 -10.70 17.37 29.60
C ILE A 73 -10.70 16.05 28.79
N ASP A 74 -11.08 16.10 27.52
CA ASP A 74 -11.05 14.94 26.62
C ASP A 74 -10.92 15.43 25.18
N PRO A 75 -9.71 15.52 24.60
CA PRO A 75 -9.53 16.08 23.27
C PRO A 75 -10.08 15.12 22.22
N PRO A 76 -11.21 15.45 21.54
CA PRO A 76 -11.77 14.55 20.56
C PRO A 76 -10.94 14.66 19.27
N MET A 77 -10.20 13.60 18.95
CA MET A 77 -9.59 13.42 17.64
C MET A 77 -10.32 12.31 16.89
N ALA A 78 -10.88 12.66 15.74
CA ALA A 78 -11.38 11.69 14.77
C ALA A 78 -10.27 11.38 13.76
N VAL A 79 -9.93 10.10 13.63
CA VAL A 79 -9.07 9.57 12.56
C VAL A 79 -9.93 8.61 11.77
N SER A 80 -9.99 8.81 10.46
CA SER A 80 -10.70 7.93 9.55
C SER A 80 -9.84 7.66 8.33
N HIS A 81 -10.16 6.57 7.64
CA HIS A 81 -9.71 6.38 6.28
C HIS A 81 -10.86 6.09 5.34
N SER A 82 -10.68 6.47 4.08
CA SER A 82 -11.52 6.02 2.97
C SER A 82 -10.67 5.20 2.01
N ILE A 83 -11.27 4.17 1.42
CA ILE A 83 -10.61 3.32 0.42
C ILE A 83 -11.15 3.73 -0.95
N SER A 84 -10.27 3.96 -1.91
CA SER A 84 -10.65 4.10 -3.31
C SER A 84 -9.99 3.04 -4.17
N GLY A 85 -10.79 2.42 -5.03
CA GLY A 85 -10.39 1.36 -5.94
C GLY A 85 -10.59 1.79 -7.38
N SER A 86 -9.59 2.44 -7.95
CA SER A 86 -9.44 2.51 -9.41
C SER A 86 -8.01 2.09 -9.69
N SER A 87 -7.81 0.92 -10.31
CA SER A 87 -6.47 0.42 -10.57
C SER A 87 -5.71 1.47 -11.38
N GLN A 88 -4.80 2.19 -10.74
CA GLN A 88 -4.08 3.31 -11.34
C GLN A 88 -2.72 2.83 -11.79
N ARG A 89 -2.45 2.97 -13.09
CA ARG A 89 -1.15 2.66 -13.67
C ARG A 89 -0.26 3.90 -13.65
N TYR A 90 0.91 3.80 -13.02
CA TYR A 90 1.93 4.84 -13.04
C TYR A 90 3.25 4.27 -13.58
N GLY A 91 3.48 4.46 -14.88
CA GLY A 91 4.61 3.86 -15.59
C GLY A 91 4.57 2.33 -15.51
N ARG A 92 5.53 1.76 -14.76
CA ARG A 92 5.66 0.30 -14.53
C ARG A 92 4.95 -0.20 -13.27
N TYR A 93 4.17 0.63 -12.59
CA TYR A 93 3.47 0.27 -11.36
C TYR A 93 1.97 0.21 -11.59
N GLN A 94 1.31 -0.78 -11.00
CA GLN A 94 -0.14 -0.88 -10.92
C GLN A 94 -0.55 -0.84 -9.44
N PHE A 95 -1.29 0.20 -9.06
CA PHE A 95 -1.84 0.39 -7.72
C PHE A 95 -3.28 -0.07 -7.72
N ASP A 96 -3.62 -1.06 -6.88
CA ASP A 96 -4.98 -1.61 -6.88
C ASP A 96 -5.89 -0.88 -5.89
N HIS A 97 -5.38 -0.53 -4.71
CA HIS A 97 -6.11 0.22 -3.69
C HIS A 97 -5.32 1.43 -3.20
N GLN A 98 -6.06 2.50 -2.90
CA GLN A 98 -5.54 3.70 -2.25
C GLN A 98 -6.31 3.94 -0.96
N PHE A 99 -5.58 4.10 0.13
CA PHE A 99 -6.10 4.42 1.45
C PHE A 99 -5.83 5.87 1.74
N HIS A 100 -6.89 6.64 1.95
CA HIS A 100 -6.80 8.06 2.23
C HIS A 100 -7.08 8.27 3.70
N TYR A 101 -6.03 8.57 4.44
CA TYR A 101 -6.11 8.89 5.86
C TYR A 101 -6.33 10.38 6.04
N ASP A 102 -7.39 10.70 6.75
CA ASP A 102 -7.72 12.05 7.17
C ASP A 102 -8.00 12.08 8.67
N TRP A 103 -7.65 13.20 9.29
CA TRP A 103 -7.91 13.43 10.70
C TRP A 103 -8.45 14.82 10.91
N GLN A 104 -9.31 14.94 11.91
CA GLN A 104 -9.90 16.21 12.31
C GLN A 104 -9.31 16.62 13.66
N LEU A 105 -8.82 17.86 13.71
CA LEU A 105 -8.37 18.50 14.94
C LEU A 105 -9.58 19.03 15.72
N ALA A 106 -9.37 19.34 17.00
CA ALA A 106 -10.45 19.72 17.90
C ALA A 106 -11.09 21.08 17.60
N ASP A 107 -10.43 21.93 16.83
CA ASP A 107 -11.01 23.16 16.26
C ASP A 107 -11.95 22.90 15.07
N GLY A 108 -12.13 21.63 14.69
CA GLY A 108 -12.93 21.19 13.55
C GLY A 108 -12.19 21.27 12.22
N SER A 109 -10.94 21.76 12.18
CA SER A 109 -10.13 21.80 10.98
C SER A 109 -9.77 20.38 10.53
N ARG A 110 -9.88 20.16 9.23
CA ARG A 110 -9.61 18.86 8.60
C ARG A 110 -8.21 18.90 8.02
N SER A 111 -7.38 17.94 8.41
CA SER A 111 -6.05 17.77 7.82
C SER A 111 -6.16 17.45 6.33
N GLU A 112 -5.19 17.92 5.56
CA GLU A 112 -4.99 17.52 4.15
C GLU A 112 -4.64 16.04 4.01
N GLY A 113 -4.26 15.38 5.12
CA GLY A 113 -4.16 13.93 5.24
C GLY A 113 -2.93 13.31 4.55
N ILE A 114 -2.91 11.98 4.53
CA ILE A 114 -1.92 11.18 3.78
C ILE A 114 -2.64 10.10 2.99
N THR A 115 -2.28 9.96 1.72
CA THR A 115 -2.74 8.84 0.88
C THR A 115 -1.64 7.80 0.78
N ILE A 116 -1.98 6.56 1.12
CA ILE A 116 -1.10 5.40 1.05
C ILE A 116 -1.62 4.48 -0.06
N ALA A 117 -0.79 4.19 -1.05
CA ALA A 117 -1.14 3.26 -2.12
C ALA A 117 -0.08 2.16 -2.23
N ILE A 118 -0.52 0.91 -2.38
CA ILE A 118 0.36 -0.24 -2.54
C ILE A 118 0.35 -0.67 -4.01
N ALA A 119 1.53 -0.78 -4.62
CA ALA A 119 1.70 -1.12 -6.04
C ALA A 119 2.47 -2.42 -6.26
N ALA A 120 2.01 -3.15 -7.28
CA ALA A 120 2.74 -4.22 -7.95
C ALA A 120 3.53 -3.67 -9.14
N LEU A 121 4.68 -4.28 -9.42
CA LEU A 121 5.49 -3.96 -10.58
C LEU A 121 5.00 -4.77 -11.79
N ILE A 122 4.64 -4.08 -12.86
CA ILE A 122 4.04 -4.65 -14.07
C ILE A 122 5.13 -5.39 -14.85
N HIS A 123 4.85 -6.65 -15.22
CA HIS A 123 5.71 -7.54 -16.01
C HIS A 123 6.96 -8.11 -15.33
N GLU A 124 7.24 -7.79 -14.06
CA GLU A 124 8.25 -8.52 -13.28
C GLU A 124 7.66 -9.80 -12.68
N VAL A 125 8.51 -10.82 -12.53
CA VAL A 125 8.13 -12.06 -11.86
C VAL A 125 7.69 -11.70 -10.44
N PRO A 126 6.49 -12.14 -10.00
CA PRO A 126 6.02 -11.91 -8.63
C PRO A 126 7.08 -12.42 -7.64
N GLY A 127 7.72 -11.51 -6.90
CA GLY A 127 8.70 -11.95 -5.91
C GLY A 127 9.69 -10.93 -5.36
N GLU A 128 9.94 -9.78 -5.99
CA GLU A 128 11.08 -8.97 -5.51
C GLU A 128 10.73 -7.73 -4.71
N LYS A 129 9.84 -6.83 -5.15
CA LYS A 129 9.60 -5.58 -4.42
C LYS A 129 8.17 -5.04 -4.57
N HIS A 130 7.45 -4.89 -3.48
CA HIS A 130 6.25 -4.06 -3.37
C HIS A 130 6.66 -2.58 -3.35
N VAL A 131 5.83 -1.71 -3.92
CA VAL A 131 6.04 -0.27 -3.79
C VAL A 131 4.93 0.34 -2.96
N VAL A 132 5.29 1.03 -1.88
CA VAL A 132 4.36 1.84 -1.11
C VAL A 132 4.56 3.30 -1.51
N ARG A 133 3.52 3.90 -2.07
CA ARG A 133 3.48 5.31 -2.43
C ARG A 133 2.77 6.09 -1.33
N LEU A 134 3.46 7.07 -0.78
CA LEU A 134 2.95 8.02 0.21
C LEU A 134 2.76 9.36 -0.47
N THR A 135 1.52 9.77 -0.67
CA THR A 135 1.15 11.07 -1.26
C THR A 135 0.62 11.98 -0.17
N TYR A 136 1.22 13.16 0.01
CA TYR A 136 0.82 14.13 1.04
C TYR A 136 1.30 15.54 0.69
N VAL A 137 0.62 16.55 1.23
CA VAL A 137 1.09 17.93 1.13
C VAL A 137 2.23 18.15 2.13
N PRO A 138 3.39 18.66 1.70
CA PRO A 138 4.55 18.81 2.57
C PRO A 138 4.35 19.96 3.57
N ASN A 139 3.81 19.63 4.74
CA ASN A 139 3.87 20.44 5.95
C ASN A 139 4.56 19.64 7.08
N GLU A 140 4.85 20.27 8.22
CA GLU A 140 5.61 19.64 9.31
C GLU A 140 4.94 18.34 9.80
N LEU A 141 3.64 18.42 10.09
CA LEU A 141 2.85 17.28 10.59
C LEU A 141 2.78 16.14 9.56
N ASN A 142 2.37 16.42 8.33
CA ASN A 142 2.24 15.41 7.28
C ASN A 142 3.59 14.78 6.93
N SER A 143 4.69 15.54 7.00
CA SER A 143 6.04 15.03 6.77
C SER A 143 6.52 14.15 7.92
N GLU A 144 6.13 14.44 9.16
CA GLU A 144 6.37 13.57 10.31
C GLU A 144 5.58 12.26 10.20
N ILE A 145 4.28 12.35 9.93
CA ILE A 145 3.42 11.17 9.73
C ILE A 145 3.93 10.33 8.55
N ALA A 146 4.28 10.93 7.42
CA ALA A 146 4.83 10.20 6.28
C ALA A 146 6.14 9.46 6.64
N ARG A 147 7.02 10.08 7.43
CA ARG A 147 8.24 9.40 7.92
C ARG A 147 7.92 8.26 8.87
N TRP A 148 6.94 8.43 9.76
CA TRP A 148 6.50 7.37 10.66
C TRP A 148 5.88 6.18 9.91
N VAL A 149 4.97 6.44 8.96
CA VAL A 149 4.41 5.40 8.08
C VAL A 149 5.52 4.70 7.30
N ALA A 150 6.46 5.45 6.74
CA ALA A 150 7.62 4.89 6.06
C ALA A 150 8.43 3.95 6.98
N ALA A 151 8.65 4.32 8.24
CA ALA A 151 9.39 3.50 9.20
C ALA A 151 8.67 2.18 9.57
N ILE A 152 7.32 2.14 9.51
CA ILE A 152 6.55 0.91 9.70
C ILE A 152 6.85 -0.08 8.58
N PHE A 153 6.81 0.39 7.33
CA PHE A 153 6.97 -0.44 6.15
C PHE A 153 8.43 -0.75 5.82
N SER A 154 9.39 0.09 6.23
CA SER A 154 10.82 -0.11 5.96
C SER A 154 11.42 -1.34 6.66
N ARG A 155 10.71 -1.92 7.64
CA ARG A 155 11.09 -3.19 8.27
C ARG A 155 11.06 -4.36 7.30
N ASN A 156 10.25 -4.26 6.23
CA ASN A 156 10.17 -5.26 5.21
C ASN A 156 11.12 -4.92 4.05
N LYS A 157 12.19 -5.71 3.89
CA LYS A 157 13.21 -5.55 2.84
C LYS A 157 12.65 -5.64 1.41
N HIS A 158 11.44 -6.16 1.26
CA HIS A 158 10.73 -6.27 -0.01
C HIS A 158 9.82 -5.08 -0.29
N ILE A 159 9.85 -4.02 0.54
CA ILE A 159 9.06 -2.81 0.31
C ILE A 159 9.99 -1.66 -0.09
N GLN A 160 9.68 -1.03 -1.21
CA GLN A 160 10.25 0.26 -1.59
C GLN A 160 9.23 1.36 -1.29
N ILE A 161 9.64 2.36 -0.52
CA ILE A 161 8.78 3.50 -0.18
C ILE A 161 9.08 4.64 -1.14
N ARG A 162 8.04 5.30 -1.64
CA ARG A 162 8.13 6.49 -2.50
C ARG A 162 7.28 7.60 -1.94
N HIS A 163 7.90 8.74 -1.66
CA HIS A 163 7.21 9.96 -1.26
C HIS A 163 6.84 10.77 -2.49
N VAL A 164 5.59 11.24 -2.55
CA VAL A 164 5.06 12.10 -3.61
C VAL A 164 4.49 13.35 -2.96
N THR A 165 5.17 14.48 -3.14
CA THR A 165 4.86 15.75 -2.47
C THR A 165 4.57 16.90 -3.44
N ASP A 166 4.54 16.64 -4.75
CA ASP A 166 4.35 17.68 -5.77
C ASP A 166 2.95 18.29 -5.67
N GLN A 167 2.88 19.54 -5.21
CA GLN A 167 1.64 20.25 -4.87
C GLN A 167 0.62 20.26 -6.00
N THR A 168 1.03 20.33 -7.28
CA THR A 168 0.10 20.40 -8.41
C THR A 168 -0.65 19.08 -8.64
N ASN A 169 0.01 17.94 -8.45
CA ASN A 169 -0.61 16.61 -8.56
C ASN A 169 -1.29 16.22 -7.25
N THR A 170 -0.66 16.51 -6.12
CA THR A 170 -1.18 16.21 -4.77
C THR A 170 -2.45 17.01 -4.47
N ALA A 171 -2.49 18.30 -4.78
CA ALA A 171 -3.69 19.11 -4.59
C ALA A 171 -4.82 18.69 -5.53
N ALA A 172 -4.56 18.30 -6.78
CA ALA A 172 -5.60 17.80 -7.67
C ALA A 172 -6.19 16.45 -7.20
N GLU A 173 -5.34 15.55 -6.70
CA GLU A 173 -5.74 14.23 -6.18
C GLU A 173 -6.50 14.36 -4.84
N LEU A 174 -6.16 15.35 -3.99
CA LEU A 174 -6.84 15.64 -2.72
C LEU A 174 -8.07 16.57 -2.87
N HIS A 175 -8.03 17.62 -3.72
CA HIS A 175 -9.13 18.59 -3.92
C HIS A 175 -10.28 18.07 -4.78
N SER A 176 -10.05 17.15 -5.72
CA SER A 176 -11.15 16.51 -6.48
C SER A 176 -12.18 15.83 -5.59
N ARG A 177 -11.89 15.66 -4.28
CA ARG A 177 -12.70 14.93 -3.31
C ARG A 177 -13.42 15.78 -2.27
N SER A 178 -12.94 16.99 -1.98
CA SER A 178 -13.69 17.92 -1.11
C SER A 178 -15.08 18.25 -1.70
N ARG A 179 -15.24 18.18 -3.02
CA ARG A 179 -16.51 18.40 -3.71
C ARG A 179 -17.49 17.21 -3.68
N VAL A 180 -17.04 15.98 -3.43
CA VAL A 180 -17.91 14.78 -3.50
C VAL A 180 -18.60 14.50 -2.17
N SER A 181 -17.98 14.83 -1.02
CA SER A 181 -18.63 14.68 0.29
C SER A 181 -19.72 15.71 0.60
N GLY A 182 -19.96 16.70 -0.27
CA GLY A 182 -20.98 17.74 -0.08
C GLY A 182 -22.40 17.39 -0.57
N HIS A 183 -22.67 16.14 -0.97
CA HIS A 183 -23.93 15.76 -1.63
C HIS A 183 -24.73 14.64 -0.96
N LEU A 184 -24.44 14.32 0.30
CA LEU A 184 -25.31 13.48 1.12
C LEU A 184 -25.83 14.32 2.29
N ARG A 185 -26.88 15.11 2.03
CA ARG A 185 -27.83 15.59 3.03
C ARG A 185 -29.13 14.82 2.85
#